data_AF-A0A330JVY3-F1
#
_entry.id   AF-A0A330JVY3-F1
#
_cell.length_a   1.000
_cell.length_b   1.000
_cell.length_c   1.000
_cell.angle_alpha   90.00
_cell.angle_beta   90.00
_cell.angle_gamma   90.00
#
_symmetry.space_group_name_H-M   'P 1'
#
loop_
_entity.id
_entity.type
_entity.pdbx_description
1 polymer ?
#
loop_
_entity_poly.entity_id
_entity_poly.type
_entity_poly.pdbx_seq_one_letter_code
_entity_poly.pdbx_strand_id
1 'polypeptide(L)'
;MQVIDSHNTQIVMNTRSESTKGMMQILNVQPIYDSPEAGAIYDRLVQKWGLKEMRKAEKQLARHTDQLERQAREYVESRLKDRQANV
;
A
#
# COMPACT_ATOMS: atom_id res chain seq x y z
N MET A 1 7.63 19.58 -4.89
CA MET A 1 7.09 18.21 -4.87
C MET A 1 5.59 18.30 -4.62
N GLN A 2 4.78 17.54 -5.37
CA GLN A 2 3.32 17.65 -5.36
C GLN A 2 2.69 16.26 -5.22
N VAL A 3 1.67 16.12 -4.37
CA VAL A 3 0.85 14.91 -4.29
C VAL A 3 -0.19 14.92 -5.42
N ILE A 4 -0.40 13.77 -6.06
CA ILE A 4 -1.29 13.62 -7.23
C ILE A 4 -2.47 12.71 -6.90
N ASP A 5 -2.19 11.49 -6.42
CA ASP A 5 -3.19 10.44 -6.24
C ASP A 5 -2.71 9.37 -5.25
N SER A 6 -3.56 8.40 -4.91
CA SER A 6 -3.24 7.20 -4.13
C SER A 6 -3.76 5.93 -4.80
N HIS A 7 -3.06 4.82 -4.61
CA HIS A 7 -3.54 3.49 -5.00
C HIS A 7 -3.12 2.44 -3.97
N ASN A 8 -4.08 1.69 -3.43
CA ASN A 8 -3.87 0.86 -2.24
C ASN A 8 -3.20 1.69 -1.13
N THR A 9 -2.06 1.24 -0.60
CA THR A 9 -1.26 1.94 0.41
C THR A 9 -0.19 2.87 -0.19
N GLN A 10 -0.13 3.01 -1.52
CA GLN A 10 0.89 3.80 -2.22
C GLN A 10 0.38 5.20 -2.57
N ILE A 11 1.26 6.20 -2.51
CA ILE A 11 0.97 7.60 -2.86
C ILE A 11 1.76 7.98 -4.11
N VAL A 12 1.08 8.56 -5.08
CA VAL A 12 1.67 9.09 -6.31
C VAL A 12 2.08 10.55 -6.09
N MET A 13 3.36 10.83 -6.31
CA MET A 13 3.93 12.16 -6.13
C MET A 13 4.73 12.60 -7.36
N ASN A 14 4.57 13.86 -7.75
CA ASN A 14 5.47 14.53 -8.67
C ASN A 14 6.63 15.17 -7.90
N THR A 15 7.85 14.73 -8.18
CA THR A 15 9.07 15.29 -7.60
C THR A 15 9.70 16.39 -8.45
N ARG A 16 9.24 16.57 -9.69
CA ARG A 16 9.77 17.55 -10.64
C ARG A 16 9.01 18.87 -10.55
N SER A 17 9.58 19.91 -11.17
CA SER A 17 8.98 21.25 -11.28
C SER A 17 7.71 21.25 -12.13
N GLU A 18 7.62 20.36 -13.12
CA GLU A 18 6.46 20.21 -14.01
C GLU A 18 5.95 18.76 -14.02
N SER A 19 4.64 18.59 -14.15
CA SER A 19 4.01 17.26 -14.19
C SER A 19 4.00 16.72 -15.62
N THR A 20 4.32 15.44 -15.79
CA THR A 20 4.23 14.76 -17.09
C THR A 20 2.89 14.01 -17.17
N LYS A 21 2.23 14.04 -18.33
CA LYS A 21 0.97 13.32 -18.59
C LYS A 21 1.17 11.81 -18.83
N GLY A 22 2.33 11.25 -18.47
CA GLY A 22 2.66 9.85 -18.69
C GLY A 22 1.99 8.94 -17.67
N MET A 23 1.82 7.66 -18.04
CA MET A 23 1.36 6.64 -17.09
C MET A 23 2.49 6.31 -16.11
N MET A 24 2.17 6.28 -14.82
CA MET A 24 3.06 5.81 -13.77
C MET A 24 2.62 4.40 -13.38
N GLN A 25 3.53 3.42 -13.49
CA GLN A 25 3.22 2.07 -13.05
C GLN A 25 3.26 2.01 -11.52
N ILE A 26 2.26 1.37 -10.94
CA ILE A 26 2.21 1.06 -9.51
C ILE A 26 3.07 -0.18 -9.25
N LEU A 27 3.74 -0.22 -8.09
CA LEU A 27 4.50 -1.40 -7.69
C LEU A 27 3.54 -2.58 -7.51
N ASN A 28 3.67 -3.59 -8.37
CA ASN A 28 2.99 -4.87 -8.19
C ASN A 28 3.83 -5.77 -7.27
N VAL A 29 3.32 -5.98 -6.05
CA VAL A 29 3.99 -6.83 -5.04
C VAL A 29 3.50 -8.28 -5.04
N GLN A 30 2.48 -8.63 -5.85
CA GLN A 30 1.93 -9.99 -5.92
C GLN A 30 3.01 -11.06 -6.20
N PRO A 31 3.98 -10.84 -7.11
CA PRO A 31 5.03 -11.84 -7.36
C PRO A 31 5.89 -12.17 -6.14
N ILE A 32 5.98 -11.26 -5.15
CA ILE A 32 6.71 -11.51 -3.90
C ILE A 32 5.92 -12.48 -3.02
N TYR A 33 4.61 -12.28 -2.90
CA TYR A 33 3.75 -13.15 -2.09
C TYR A 33 3.57 -14.54 -2.70
N ASP A 34 3.61 -14.64 -4.03
CA ASP A 34 3.52 -15.91 -4.76
C ASP A 34 4.86 -16.66 -4.83
N SER A 35 5.94 -16.08 -4.29
CA SER A 35 7.28 -16.67 -4.35
C SER A 35 7.41 -17.92 -3.47
N PRO A 36 8.23 -18.91 -3.87
CA PRO A 36 8.54 -20.06 -3.02
C PRO A 36 9.10 -19.67 -1.65
N GLU A 37 9.86 -18.57 -1.58
CA GLU A 37 10.45 -18.06 -0.36
C GLU A 37 9.38 -17.56 0.62
N ALA A 38 8.36 -16.84 0.13
CA ALA A 38 7.22 -16.43 0.93
C ALA A 38 6.41 -17.63 1.43
N GLY A 39 6.22 -18.65 0.59
CA GLY A 39 5.62 -19.93 0.99
C GLY A 39 6.40 -20.64 2.11
N ALA A 40 7.72 -20.73 2.00
CA ALA A 40 8.56 -21.35 3.03
C ALA A 40 8.51 -20.59 4.38
N ILE A 41 8.38 -19.26 4.34
CA ILE A 41 8.15 -18.44 5.55
C ILE A 41 6.78 -18.77 6.15
N TYR A 42 5.73 -18.86 5.32
CA TYR A 42 4.39 -19.23 5.74
C TYR A 42 4.37 -20.57 6.47
N ASP A 43 4.95 -21.61 5.86
CA ASP A 43 5.00 -22.95 6.44
C ASP A 43 5.72 -22.97 7.78
N ARG A 44 6.85 -22.24 7.88
CA ARG A 44 7.59 -22.10 9.14
C ARG A 44 6.75 -21.42 10.23
N LEU A 45 5.97 -20.40 9.88
CA LEU A 45 5.09 -19.70 10.83
C LEU A 45 3.95 -20.61 11.29
N VAL A 46 3.34 -21.39 10.39
CA VAL A 46 2.30 -22.37 10.72
C VAL A 46 2.85 -23.48 11.60
N GLN A 47 4.04 -24.01 11.32
CA GLN A 47 4.69 -25.02 12.18
C GLN A 47 4.94 -24.48 13.59
N LYS A 48 5.33 -23.20 13.71
CA LYS A 48 5.67 -22.59 15.00
C LYS A 48 4.44 -22.23 15.84
N TRP A 49 3.38 -21.72 15.23
CA TRP A 49 2.24 -21.11 15.95
C TRP A 49 0.89 -21.79 15.71
N GLY A 50 0.82 -22.69 14.74
CA GLY A 50 -0.39 -23.37 14.32
C GLY A 50 -1.26 -22.54 13.37
N LEU A 51 -2.11 -23.25 12.62
CA LEU A 51 -2.95 -22.66 11.57
C LEU A 51 -3.98 -21.65 12.10
N LYS A 52 -4.49 -21.85 13.32
CA LYS A 52 -5.47 -20.94 13.93
C LYS A 52 -4.88 -19.54 14.16
N GLU A 53 -3.68 -19.47 14.74
CA GLU A 53 -3.02 -18.19 14.98
C GLU A 53 -2.56 -17.56 13.68
N MET A 54 -2.12 -18.36 12.69
CA MET A 54 -1.78 -17.84 11.37
C MET A 54 -2.97 -17.13 10.70
N ARG A 55 -4.16 -17.77 10.68
CA ARG A 55 -5.39 -17.16 10.13
C ARG A 55 -5.79 -15.87 10.86
N LYS A 56 -5.57 -15.82 12.18
CA LYS A 56 -5.83 -14.60 12.96
C LYS A 56 -4.87 -13.49 12.56
N ALA A 57 -3.59 -13.80 12.38
CA ALA A 57 -2.57 -12.86 11.93
C ALA A 57 -2.84 -12.37 10.50
N GLU A 58 -3.21 -13.24 9.56
CA GLU A 58 -3.64 -12.87 8.21
C GLU A 58 -4.81 -11.88 8.25
N LYS A 59 -5.82 -12.14 9.09
CA LYS A 59 -6.96 -11.23 9.26
C LYS A 59 -6.57 -9.91 9.92
N GLN A 60 -5.53 -9.88 10.76
CA GLN A 60 -5.00 -8.63 11.31
C GLN A 60 -4.25 -7.84 10.24
N LEU A 61 -3.44 -8.51 9.42
CA LEU A 61 -2.72 -7.90 8.30
C LEU A 61 -3.69 -7.29 7.28
N ALA A 62 -4.75 -8.01 6.90
CA ALA A 62 -5.76 -7.50 5.99
C ALA A 62 -6.40 -6.20 6.52
N ARG A 63 -6.87 -6.20 7.77
CA ARG A 63 -7.45 -4.99 8.40
C ARG A 63 -6.45 -3.84 8.48
N HIS A 64 -5.19 -4.13 8.78
CA HIS A 64 -4.16 -3.11 8.85
C HIS A 64 -3.90 -2.49 7.47
N THR A 65 -3.90 -3.32 6.42
CA THR A 65 -3.77 -2.87 5.03
C THR A 65 -4.96 -1.99 4.62
N ASP A 66 -6.20 -2.37 4.97
CA ASP A 66 -7.39 -1.55 4.73
C ASP A 66 -7.29 -0.18 5.42
N GLN A 67 -6.77 -0.16 6.66
CA GLN A 67 -6.55 1.07 7.40
C GLN A 67 -5.50 1.97 6.71
N LEU A 68 -4.40 1.39 6.24
CA LEU A 68 -3.35 2.14 5.53
C LEU A 68 -3.85 2.67 4.19
N GLU A 69 -4.66 1.93 3.47
CA GLU A 69 -5.30 2.40 2.23
C GLU A 69 -6.21 3.60 2.52
N ARG A 70 -7.04 3.53 3.57
CA ARG A 70 -7.87 4.66 3.98
C ARG A 70 -7.02 5.88 4.33
N GLN A 71 -5.95 5.69 5.11
CA GLN A 71 -5.04 6.78 5.48
C GLN A 71 -4.33 7.40 4.26
N ALA A 72 -3.94 6.58 3.27
CA ALA A 72 -3.35 7.07 2.03
C ALA A 72 -4.34 7.97 1.25
N ARG A 73 -5.61 7.54 1.14
CA ARG A 73 -6.67 8.37 0.51
C ARG A 73 -6.90 9.67 1.27
N GLU A 74 -7.10 9.60 2.58
CA GLU A 74 -7.31 10.79 3.43
C GLU A 74 -6.16 11.79 3.31
N TYR A 75 -4.92 11.29 3.29
CA TYR A 75 -3.73 12.11 3.09
C TYR A 75 -3.75 12.83 1.73
N VAL A 76 -4.02 12.11 0.64
CA VAL A 76 -4.09 12.69 -0.71
C VAL A 76 -5.20 13.74 -0.79
N GLU A 77 -6.40 13.44 -0.29
CA GLU A 77 -7.53 14.37 -0.30
C GLU A 77 -7.21 15.67 0.45
N SER A 78 -6.58 15.57 1.62
CA SER A 78 -6.13 16.75 2.37
C SER A 78 -5.17 17.60 1.55
N ARG A 79 -4.17 16.99 0.91
CA ARG A 79 -3.18 17.72 0.10
C ARG A 79 -3.79 18.36 -1.15
N LEU A 80 -4.78 17.73 -1.77
CA LEU A 80 -5.49 18.29 -2.91
C LEU A 80 -6.36 19.48 -2.50
N LYS A 81 -7.03 19.41 -1.33
CA LYS A 81 -7.80 20.54 -0.76
C LYS A 81 -6.89 21.72 -0.42
N ASP A 82 -5.77 21.49 0.26
CA ASP A 82 -4.79 22.55 0.58
C ASP A 82 -4.28 23.24 -0.69
N ARG A 83 -4.09 22.48 -1.77
CA ARG A 83 -3.70 23.04 -3.06
C ARG A 83 -4.80 23.90 -3.66
N GLN A 84 -6.05 23.45 -3.64
CA GLN A 84 -7.18 24.23 -4.15
C GLN A 84 -7.42 25.52 -3.35
N ALA A 85 -7.11 25.52 -2.05
CA ALA A 85 -7.24 26.71 -1.21
C ALA A 85 -6.11 27.74 -1.38
N ASN A 86 -4.97 27.33 -1.95
CA ASN A 86 -3.79 28.17 -2.16
C ASN A 86 -3.61 28.62 -3.63
N VAL A 87 -4.61 28.38 -4.48
CA VAL A 87 -4.69 28.81 -5.90
C VAL A 87 -5.79 29.86 -6.01
#